data_AF-A0A1I4FGB9-F1
#
_entry.id   AF-A0A1I4FGB9-F1
#
_cell.length_a   1.000
_cell.length_b   1.000
_cell.length_c   1.000
_cell.angle_alpha   90.00
_cell.angle_beta   90.00
_cell.angle_gamma   90.00
#
_symmetry.space_group_name_H-M   'P 1'
#
loop_
_entity.id
_entity.type
_entity.pdbx_description
1 polymer ?
#
loop_
_entity_poly.entity_id
_entity_poly.type
_entity_poly.pdbx_seq_one_letter_code
_entity_poly.pdbx_strand_id
1 'polypeptide(L)' 'MSTAVAAKTEFKTILHVQYADKDLTTEDFVKRATDDWKLKNDNIDELKSLDFYVKSEENKVYYVANGNEEGSFDI' A
#
# COMPACT_ATOMS: atom_id res chain seq x y z
N MET A 1 -45.46 -9.41 3.17
CA MET A 1 -44.74 -8.19 3.61
C MET A 1 -43.26 -8.41 3.32
N SER A 2 -42.64 -7.61 2.45
CA SER A 2 -41.22 -7.74 2.13
C SER A 2 -40.49 -6.56 2.78
N THR A 3 -39.61 -6.86 3.72
CA THR A 3 -38.69 -5.89 4.32
C THR A 3 -37.47 -5.76 3.42
N ALA A 4 -37.32 -4.62 2.77
CA ALA A 4 -36.09 -4.26 2.07
C ALA A 4 -35.02 -3.88 3.09
N VAL A 5 -33.89 -4.60 3.08
CA VAL A 5 -32.69 -4.23 3.84
C VAL A 5 -32.03 -3.06 3.11
N ALA A 6 -31.90 -1.92 3.78
CA ALA A 6 -31.15 -0.78 3.24
C ALA A 6 -29.66 -1.16 3.13
N ALA A 7 -29.11 -1.06 1.92
CA ALA A 7 -27.69 -1.27 1.68
C ALA A 7 -26.88 -0.23 2.46
N LYS A 8 -26.01 -0.68 3.37
CA LYS A 8 -25.09 0.18 4.09
C LYS A 8 -24.08 0.73 3.08
N THR A 9 -24.13 2.03 2.83
CA THR A 9 -23.13 2.69 1.98
C THR A 9 -21.74 2.45 2.57
N GLU A 10 -20.86 1.83 1.79
CA GLU A 10 -19.47 1.63 2.19
C GLU A 10 -18.76 2.99 2.24
N PHE A 11 -18.24 3.34 3.42
CA PHE A 11 -17.47 4.56 3.62
C PHE A 11 -16.10 4.37 2.96
N LYS A 12 -15.87 5.01 1.80
CA LYS A 12 -14.59 4.97 1.10
C LYS A 12 -13.69 6.10 1.60
N THR A 13 -12.48 5.75 2.04
CA THR A 13 -11.40 6.71 2.35
C THR A 13 -10.18 6.36 1.50
N ILE A 14 -9.53 7.38 0.95
CA ILE A 14 -8.28 7.24 0.20
C ILE A 14 -7.27 8.22 0.80
N LEU A 15 -6.05 7.75 1.06
CA LEU A 15 -4.93 8.60 1.44
C LEU A 15 -4.05 8.82 0.21
N HIS A 16 -3.78 10.09 -0.08
CA HIS A 16 -2.91 10.54 -1.15
C HIS A 16 -1.62 11.13 -0.57
N VAL A 17 -0.49 10.76 -1.17
CA VAL A 17 0.83 11.33 -0.91
C VAL A 17 1.26 12.05 -2.16
N GLN A 18 1.31 13.38 -2.08
CA GLN A 18 1.67 14.25 -3.20
C GLN A 18 3.04 14.88 -2.99
N TYR A 19 3.90 14.78 -3.99
CA TYR A 19 5.23 15.38 -3.99
C TYR A 19 5.61 15.79 -5.42
N ALA A 20 5.95 17.07 -5.61
CA ALA A 20 6.11 17.67 -6.93
C ALA A 20 4.88 17.43 -7.81
N ASP A 21 5.06 16.84 -8.99
CA ASP A 21 4.03 16.48 -9.97
C ASP A 21 3.46 15.07 -9.78
N LYS A 22 3.81 14.40 -8.68
CA LYS A 22 3.43 13.01 -8.39
C LYS A 22 2.31 12.95 -7.34
N ASP A 23 1.36 12.06 -7.56
CA ASP A 23 0.25 11.74 -6.66
C ASP A 23 0.13 10.22 -6.54
N LEU A 24 0.39 9.68 -5.35
CA LEU A 24 0.37 8.24 -5.08
C LEU A 24 -0.59 7.93 -3.95
N THR A 25 -1.30 6.81 -4.10
CA THR A 25 -2.20 6.31 -3.07
C THR A 25 -1.54 5.20 -2.25
N THR A 26 -2.10 4.90 -1.08
CA THR A 26 -1.70 3.70 -0.33
C THR A 26 -1.86 2.41 -1.16
N GLU A 27 -2.84 2.35 -2.07
CA GLU A 27 -3.00 1.20 -2.97
C GLU A 27 -1.81 1.06 -3.94
N ASP A 28 -1.28 2.18 -4.45
CA ASP A 28 -0.07 2.18 -5.29
C ASP A 28 1.15 1.68 -4.51
N PHE A 29 1.27 2.06 -3.24
CA PHE A 29 2.37 1.60 -2.38
C PHE A 29 2.31 0.10 -2.12
N VAL A 30 1.13 -0.42 -1.75
CA VAL A 30 0.90 -1.85 -1.53
C VAL A 30 1.21 -2.65 -2.79
N LYS A 31 0.77 -2.16 -3.96
CA LYS A 31 1.05 -2.83 -5.24
C LYS A 31 2.56 -2.92 -5.50
N ARG A 32 3.30 -1.81 -5.39
CA ARG A 32 4.76 -1.78 -5.63
C ARG A 32 5.52 -2.70 -4.66
N ALA A 33 5.25 -2.62 -3.36
CA ALA A 33 5.89 -3.49 -2.38
C ALA A 33 5.54 -4.97 -2.57
N THR A 34 4.30 -5.27 -2.98
CA THR A 34 3.86 -6.64 -3.30
C THR A 34 4.55 -7.18 -4.55
N ASP A 35 4.73 -6.37 -5.59
CA ASP A 35 5.44 -6.78 -6.79
C ASP A 35 6.93 -7.03 -6.49
N ASP A 36 7.57 -6.16 -5.71
CA ASP A 36 8.94 -6.38 -5.22
C ASP A 36 9.06 -7.65 -4.35
N TRP A 37 8.06 -7.92 -3.50
CA TRP A 37 8.00 -9.15 -2.70
C TRP A 37 7.96 -10.38 -3.60
N LYS A 38 7.07 -10.43 -4.59
CA LYS A 38 6.93 -11.57 -5.51
C LYS A 38 8.21 -11.86 -6.32
N LEU A 39 9.03 -10.83 -6.55
CA LEU A 39 10.31 -10.99 -7.23
C LEU A 39 11.38 -11.63 -6.34
N LYS A 40 11.30 -11.43 -5.02
CA LYS A 40 12.25 -11.96 -4.01
C LYS A 40 11.79 -13.30 -3.43
N ASN A 41 10.49 -13.45 -3.27
CA ASN A 41 9.81 -14.55 -2.62
C ASN A 41 8.76 -15.12 -3.59
N ASP A 42 8.87 -16.40 -3.94
CA ASP A 42 7.95 -17.06 -4.88
C ASP A 42 6.51 -17.25 -4.33
N ASN A 43 6.26 -16.84 -3.09
CA ASN A 43 4.99 -17.04 -2.39
C ASN A 43 4.44 -15.74 -1.78
N ILE A 44 3.31 -15.25 -2.31
CA ILE A 44 2.64 -14.05 -1.79
C ILE A 44 1.92 -14.29 -0.48
N ASP A 45 1.52 -15.53 -0.17
CA ASP A 45 0.77 -15.86 1.06
C ASP A 45 1.64 -15.69 2.32
N GLU A 46 2.96 -15.54 2.15
CA GLU A 46 3.90 -15.27 3.23
C GLU A 46 3.99 -13.79 3.60
N LEU A 47 3.45 -12.88 2.79
CA LEU A 47 3.38 -11.46 3.09
C LEU A 47 2.21 -11.16 4.03
N LYS A 48 2.51 -10.84 5.29
CA LYS A 48 1.52 -10.65 6.36
C LYS A 48 1.32 -9.19 6.75
N SER A 49 2.36 -8.37 6.64
CA SER A 49 2.31 -6.95 6.96
C SER A 49 3.24 -6.14 6.08
N LEU A 50 2.88 -4.87 5.87
CA LEU A 50 3.69 -3.86 5.21
C LEU A 50 3.56 -2.55 6.01
N ASP A 51 4.69 -2.06 6.51
CA ASP A 51 4.81 -0.73 7.09
C ASP A 51 5.49 0.20 6.08
N PHE A 52 4.91 1.36 5.78
CA PHE A 52 5.43 2.31 4.80
C PHE A 52 5.94 3.60 5.46
N TYR A 53 7.09 4.08 4.98
CA TYR A 53 7.73 5.31 5.42
C TYR A 53 8.07 6.18 4.21
N VAL A 54 7.34 7.28 4.05
CA VAL A 54 7.59 8.23 2.98
C VAL A 54 8.68 9.20 3.43
N LYS A 55 9.79 9.23 2.71
CA LYS A 55 10.90 10.17 2.91
C LYS A 55 11.07 11.03 1.66
N SER A 56 10.21 12.05 1.55
CA SER A 56 10.14 12.93 0.39
C SER A 56 11.44 13.69 0.14
N GLU A 57 12.21 13.99 1.17
CA GLU A 57 13.56 14.59 1.08
C GLU A 57 14.54 13.72 0.26
N GLU A 58 14.30 12.41 0.17
CA GLU A 58 15.11 11.46 -0.61
C GLU A 58 14.38 10.99 -1.88
N ASN A 59 13.20 11.52 -2.17
CA ASN A 59 12.28 11.03 -3.21
C ASN A 59 11.99 9.53 -3.10
N LYS A 60 11.91 8.98 -1.87
CA LYS A 60 11.75 7.52 -1.63
C LYS A 60 10.60 7.18 -0.69
N VAL A 61 10.00 6.03 -0.94
CA VAL A 61 9.16 5.30 0.02
C VAL A 61 9.93 4.06 0.44
N TYR A 62 10.20 3.95 1.74
CA TYR A 62 10.74 2.74 2.34
C TYR A 62 9.59 1.87 2.85
N TYR A 63 9.79 0.56 2.85
CA TYR A 63 8.84 -0.36 3.47
C TYR A 63 9.54 -1.45 4.26
N VAL A 64 8.85 -1.96 5.28
CA VAL A 64 9.24 -3.12 6.07
C VAL A 64 8.13 -4.16 5.95
N ALA A 65 8.42 -5.28 5.29
CA ALA A 65 7.56 -6.44 5.21
C ALA A 65 7.80 -7.36 6.41
N ASN A 66 6.72 -7.89 7.00
CA ASN A 66 6.77 -8.85 8.12
C ASN A 66 7.60 -8.40 9.34
N GLY A 67 7.88 -7.10 9.46
CA GLY A 67 8.64 -6.49 10.56
C GLY A 67 10.16 -6.51 10.40
N ASN A 68 10.72 -7.11 9.34
CA ASN A 68 12.18 -7.20 9.16
C ASN A 68 12.69 -7.20 7.71
N GLU A 69 11.83 -7.43 6.71
CA GLU A 69 12.24 -7.43 5.31
C GLU A 69 12.10 -6.05 4.69
N GLU A 70 13.24 -5.39 4.50
CA GLU A 70 13.27 -4.01 4.03
C GLU A 70 13.28 -3.91 2.49
N GLY A 71 12.66 -2.85 1.99
CA GLY A 71 12.77 -2.44 0.60
C GLY A 71 12.44 -0.98 0.41
N SER A 72 12.57 -0.51 -0.84
CA SER A 72 12.24 0.87 -1.17
C SER A 72 11.96 1.03 -2.66
N PHE A 73 11.14 2.03 -2.98
CA PHE A 73 10.92 2.49 -4.34
C PHE A 73 10.86 4.01 -4.38
N ASP A 74 11.08 4.60 -5.54
CA ASP A 74 11.01 6.05 -5.71
C ASP A 74 9.55 6.53 -5.66
N ILE A 75 9.33 7.69 -5.03
CA ILE A 75 8.05 8.41 -5.05
C ILE A 75 7.83 8.86 -6.48
#